data_AF-A0AAN7DNL4-F1
#
_entry.id   AF-A0AAN7DNL4-F1
#
_cell.length_a   1.000
_cell.length_b   1.000
_cell.length_c   1.000
_cell.angle_alpha   90.00
_cell.angle_beta   90.00
_cell.angle_gamma   90.00
#
_symmetry.space_group_name_H-M   'P 1'
#
loop_
_entity.id
_entity.type
_entity.pdbx_description
1 polymer ?
#
loop_
_entity_poly.entity_id
_entity_poly.type
_entity_poly.pdbx_seq_one_letter_code
_entity_poly.pdbx_strand_id
1 'polypeptide(L)'
;MCQSAAVHTNNEHKTSQTCMYCFGPTSHPTQTIKTKDGKTKTRSIHGASLCLNPACVSVLNHRAIQGRDKTSALAILLFKQPLPVFNPKPSQSNTGIISRTISFCNRNEKRAGSGAALADA
;
A
#
# COMPACT_ATOMS: atom_id res chain seq x y z
N MET A 1 30.18 12.14 -13.57
CA MET A 1 30.42 10.77 -13.03
C MET A 1 29.12 9.98 -13.15
N CYS A 2 29.05 8.98 -14.04
CA CYS A 2 27.89 8.08 -14.13
C CYS A 2 28.07 6.97 -13.09
N GLN A 3 27.25 6.97 -12.04
CA GLN A 3 27.23 5.85 -11.09
C GLN A 3 26.52 4.66 -11.73
N SER A 4 27.17 3.49 -11.73
CA SER A 4 26.53 2.24 -12.13
C SER A 4 25.54 1.79 -11.06
N ALA A 5 24.30 1.51 -11.45
CA ALA A 5 23.28 0.97 -10.56
C ALA A 5 23.29 -0.56 -10.58
N ALA A 6 23.38 -1.19 -9.41
CA ALA A 6 23.30 -2.64 -9.27
C ALA A 6 21.84 -3.10 -9.19
N VAL A 7 21.42 -4.00 -10.09
CA VAL A 7 20.07 -4.58 -10.14
C VAL A 7 20.07 -5.92 -9.40
N HIS A 8 19.06 -6.16 -8.56
CA HIS A 8 18.88 -7.40 -7.81
C HIS A 8 17.46 -7.94 -8.04
N THR A 9 17.34 -9.24 -8.29
CA THR A 9 16.05 -9.92 -8.40
C THR A 9 15.63 -10.43 -7.03
N ASN A 10 14.41 -10.10 -6.60
CA ASN A 10 13.84 -10.65 -5.36
C ASN A 10 12.70 -11.63 -5.68
N ASN A 11 12.27 -12.34 -4.65
CA ASN A 11 11.09 -13.18 -4.74
C ASN A 11 9.83 -12.31 -4.53
N GLU A 12 8.82 -12.47 -5.38
CA GLU A 12 7.68 -11.54 -5.43
C GLU A 12 6.81 -11.58 -4.15
N HIS A 13 6.84 -12.69 -3.40
CA HIS A 13 6.30 -12.88 -2.04
C HIS A 13 4.98 -12.16 -1.72
N LYS A 14 4.02 -12.15 -2.66
CA LYS A 14 2.72 -11.48 -2.50
C LYS A 14 2.85 -10.00 -2.11
N THR A 15 3.89 -9.32 -2.58
CA THR A 15 4.16 -7.90 -2.33
C THR A 15 3.01 -6.99 -2.74
N SER A 16 2.27 -7.35 -3.79
CA SER A 16 1.08 -6.65 -4.28
C SER A 16 -0.19 -6.89 -3.46
N GLN A 17 -0.15 -7.82 -2.50
CA GLN A 17 -1.29 -8.26 -1.68
C GLN A 17 -1.02 -8.16 -0.17
N THR A 18 0.02 -7.40 0.21
CA THR A 18 0.46 -7.25 1.60
C THR A 18 0.45 -5.78 2.00
N CYS A 19 -0.14 -5.46 3.16
CA CYS A 19 -0.13 -4.11 3.69
C CYS A 19 1.25 -3.77 4.27
N MET A 20 1.88 -2.67 3.86
CA MET A 20 3.22 -2.31 4.33
C MET A 20 3.27 -1.80 5.79
N TYR A 21 2.12 -1.55 6.41
CA TYR A 21 2.04 -1.03 7.77
C TYR A 21 1.92 -2.13 8.83
N CYS A 22 1.14 -3.17 8.55
CA CYS A 22 0.91 -4.27 9.48
C CYS A 22 1.31 -5.65 8.92
N PHE A 23 1.87 -5.70 7.71
CA PHE A 23 2.22 -6.91 6.96
C PHE A 23 1.05 -7.88 6.74
N GLY A 24 -0.17 -7.44 7.00
CA GLY A 24 -1.39 -8.25 6.88
C GLY A 24 -1.91 -8.34 5.44
N PRO A 25 -2.86 -9.25 5.18
CA PRO A 25 -3.45 -9.42 3.86
C PRO A 25 -4.23 -8.17 3.42
N THR A 26 -4.25 -7.95 2.11
CA THR A 26 -5.07 -6.92 1.47
C THR A 26 -6.06 -7.52 0.46
N SER A 27 -7.15 -6.82 0.19
CA SER A 27 -8.11 -7.16 -0.86
C SER A 27 -8.19 -6.09 -1.96
N HIS A 28 -8.93 -6.39 -3.03
CA HIS A 28 -9.30 -5.41 -4.03
C HIS A 28 -10.46 -4.55 -3.51
N PRO A 29 -10.29 -3.22 -3.42
CA PRO A 29 -11.37 -2.35 -3.01
C PRO A 29 -12.46 -2.30 -4.08
N THR A 30 -13.71 -2.31 -3.64
CA THR A 30 -14.89 -2.19 -4.50
C THR A 30 -15.67 -0.94 -4.14
N GLN A 31 -16.17 -0.24 -5.16
CA GLN A 31 -17.05 0.91 -5.01
C GLN A 31 -18.44 0.58 -5.54
N THR A 32 -19.44 0.94 -4.76
CA THR A 32 -20.84 0.90 -5.20
C THR A 32 -21.14 2.18 -5.98
N ILE A 33 -21.56 2.04 -7.23
CA ILE A 33 -21.95 3.15 -8.11
C ILE A 33 -23.44 3.05 -8.47
N LYS A 34 -24.12 4.20 -8.54
CA LYS A 34 -25.47 4.30 -9.10
C LYS A 34 -25.34 4.52 -10.62
N THR A 35 -26.03 3.72 -11.41
CA THR A 35 -26.11 3.91 -12.86
C THR A 35 -27.16 4.96 -13.21
N LYS A 36 -27.08 5.48 -14.43
CA LYS A 36 -28.08 6.44 -14.97
C LYS A 36 -29.50 5.88 -14.91
N ASP A 37 -29.65 4.55 -15.02
CA ASP A 37 -30.93 3.84 -14.94
C ASP A 37 -31.43 3.62 -13.49
N GLY A 38 -30.84 4.27 -12.50
CA GLY A 38 -31.19 4.12 -11.08
C GLY A 38 -30.76 2.80 -10.44
N LYS A 39 -30.12 1.90 -11.18
CA LYS A 39 -29.63 0.61 -10.66
C LYS A 39 -28.32 0.78 -9.93
N THR A 40 -28.10 -0.03 -8.90
CA THR A 40 -26.84 -0.05 -8.16
C THR A 40 -25.93 -1.14 -8.73
N LYS A 41 -24.67 -0.80 -9.00
CA LYS A 41 -23.65 -1.76 -9.46
C LYS A 41 -22.39 -1.66 -8.61
N THR A 42 -21.77 -2.79 -8.33
CA THR A 42 -20.46 -2.85 -7.67
C THR A 42 -19.37 -2.84 -8.73
N ARG A 43 -18.40 -1.92 -8.61
CA ARG A 43 -17.26 -1.79 -9.50
C ARG A 43 -15.96 -2.02 -8.70
N SER A 44 -15.05 -2.81 -9.24
CA SER A 44 -13.70 -2.95 -8.67
C SER A 44 -12.86 -1.70 -8.94
N ILE A 45 -12.11 -1.24 -7.94
CA ILE A 45 -11.19 -0.12 -8.07
C ILE A 45 -9.81 -0.68 -8.43
N HIS A 46 -9.38 -0.45 -9.67
CA HIS A 46 -8.07 -0.87 -10.15
C HIS A 46 -6.94 -0.02 -9.56
N GLY A 47 -5.74 -0.60 -9.45
CA GLY A 47 -4.55 0.12 -8.97
C GLY A 47 -4.57 0.44 -7.48
N ALA A 48 -5.54 -0.07 -6.72
CA ALA A 48 -5.65 0.12 -5.28
C ALA A 48 -5.73 -1.23 -4.54
N SER A 49 -5.37 -1.19 -3.26
CA SER A 49 -5.38 -2.32 -2.33
C SER A 49 -5.95 -1.87 -0.99
N LEU A 50 -6.79 -2.69 -0.36
CA LEU A 50 -7.44 -2.40 0.91
C LEU A 50 -6.84 -3.27 2.02
N CYS A 51 -6.32 -2.65 3.08
CA CYS A 51 -5.91 -3.38 4.28
C CYS A 51 -7.15 -3.90 5.04
N LEU A 52 -7.15 -5.19 5.37
CA LEU A 52 -8.26 -5.86 6.06
C LEU A 52 -8.08 -5.92 7.58
N ASN A 53 -6.92 -5.53 8.11
CA ASN A 53 -6.66 -5.60 9.54
C ASN A 53 -7.21 -4.35 10.24
N PRO A 54 -8.27 -4.44 11.07
CA PRO A 54 -8.87 -3.29 11.75
C PRO A 54 -7.91 -2.61 12.74
N ALA A 55 -6.94 -3.35 13.29
CA ALA A 55 -5.93 -2.82 14.20
C ALA A 55 -4.72 -2.18 13.47
N CYS A 56 -4.69 -2.19 12.13
CA CYS A 56 -3.62 -1.59 11.38
C CYS A 56 -3.63 -0.06 11.51
N VAL A 57 -2.47 0.56 11.76
CA VAL A 57 -2.33 2.02 11.85
C VAL A 57 -2.85 2.75 10.61
N SER A 58 -2.75 2.16 9.42
CA SER A 58 -3.31 2.75 8.20
C SER A 58 -4.84 2.74 8.20
N VAL A 59 -5.48 1.70 8.77
CA VAL A 59 -6.93 1.63 8.93
C VAL A 59 -7.41 2.61 10.00
N LEU A 60 -6.73 2.65 11.16
CA LEU A 60 -7.05 3.57 12.26
C LEU A 60 -6.96 5.04 11.85
N ASN A 61 -6.08 5.38 10.90
CA ASN A 61 -5.95 6.74 10.36
C ASN A 61 -6.81 6.99 9.11
N HIS A 62 -7.83 6.17 8.83
CA HIS A 62 -8.70 6.28 7.66
C HIS A 62 -7.97 6.24 6.29
N ARG A 63 -6.77 5.65 6.25
CA ARG A 63 -5.92 5.47 5.05
C ARG A 63 -5.78 3.99 4.70
N ALA A 64 -6.85 3.21 4.87
CA ALA A 64 -6.89 1.77 4.65
C ALA A 64 -6.65 1.36 3.18
N ILE A 65 -7.02 2.24 2.26
CA ILE A 65 -6.85 2.05 0.81
C ILE A 65 -5.53 2.68 0.38
N GLN A 66 -4.69 1.89 -0.30
CA GLN A 66 -3.36 2.31 -0.76
C GLN A 66 -3.17 1.98 -2.23
N GLY A 67 -2.42 2.82 -2.94
CA GLY A 67 -2.06 2.57 -4.34
C GLY A 67 -1.18 1.32 -4.44
N ARG A 68 -1.60 0.36 -5.26
CA ARG A 68 -0.94 -0.95 -5.41
C ARG A 68 0.52 -0.81 -5.81
N ASP A 69 0.81 0.01 -6.81
CA ASP A 69 2.17 0.10 -7.37
C ASP A 69 3.15 0.75 -6.39
N LYS A 70 2.71 1.79 -5.67
CA LYS A 70 3.51 2.42 -4.60
C LYS A 70 3.79 1.42 -3.47
N THR A 71 2.78 0.64 -3.11
CA THR A 71 2.86 -0.37 -2.04
C THR A 71 3.79 -1.50 -2.44
N SER A 72 3.66 -2.03 -3.66
CA SER A 72 4.54 -3.07 -4.21
C SER A 72 5.99 -2.58 -4.35
N ALA A 73 6.22 -1.37 -4.84
CA ALA A 73 7.56 -0.81 -4.97
C ALA A 73 8.24 -0.66 -3.59
N LEU A 74 7.48 -0.22 -2.59
CA LEU A 74 7.96 -0.12 -1.21
C LEU A 74 8.25 -1.51 -0.63
N ALA A 75 7.37 -2.48 -0.87
CA ALA A 75 7.57 -3.87 -0.47
C ALA A 75 8.87 -4.43 -1.05
N ILE A 76 9.09 -4.27 -2.35
CA ILE A 76 10.31 -4.71 -3.03
C ILE A 76 11.57 -4.06 -2.41
N LEU A 77 11.50 -2.77 -2.08
CA LEU A 77 12.60 -2.05 -1.44
C LEU A 77 12.89 -2.55 -0.02
N LEU A 78 11.85 -2.88 0.76
CA LEU A 78 11.99 -3.34 2.14
C LEU A 78 12.44 -4.81 2.21
N PHE A 79 12.00 -5.64 1.27
CA PHE A 79 12.27 -7.08 1.23
C PHE A 79 13.48 -7.42 0.36
N LYS A 80 14.61 -6.76 0.60
CA LYS A 80 15.92 -7.12 0.02
C LYS A 80 16.42 -8.52 0.42
N GLN A 81 15.67 -9.23 1.27
CA GLN A 81 15.84 -10.63 1.69
C GLN A 81 14.46 -11.29 1.85
N PRO A 82 14.35 -12.63 1.82
CA PRO A 82 13.08 -13.32 2.00
C PRO A 82 12.39 -12.85 3.29
N LEU A 83 11.15 -12.43 3.13
CA LEU A 83 10.26 -12.07 4.21
C LEU A 83 10.19 -13.21 5.24
N PRO A 84 10.35 -12.95 6.56
CA PRO A 84 9.96 -13.95 7.54
C PRO A 84 8.48 -14.29 7.34
N VAL A 85 8.16 -15.57 7.50
CA VAL A 85 6.79 -16.09 7.49
C VAL A 85 5.90 -15.17 8.31
N PHE A 86 4.75 -14.80 7.73
CA PHE A 86 3.77 -13.92 8.37
C PHE A 86 3.47 -14.42 9.79
N ASN A 87 4.00 -13.71 10.78
CA ASN A 87 3.74 -13.97 12.19
C ASN A 87 2.91 -12.79 12.72
N PRO A 88 1.62 -12.98 13.04
CA PRO A 88 0.74 -11.90 13.50
C PRO A 88 1.13 -11.33 14.87
N LYS A 89 2.22 -11.81 15.49
CA LYS A 89 2.80 -11.24 16.71
C LYS A 89 3.88 -10.19 16.31
N PRO A 90 3.65 -8.89 16.53
CA PRO A 90 4.64 -7.87 16.24
C PRO A 90 5.84 -8.03 17.21
N SER A 91 6.93 -8.63 16.73
CA SER A 91 8.21 -8.61 17.45
C SER A 91 8.92 -7.27 17.25
N GLN A 92 9.63 -6.81 18.29
CA GLN A 92 10.36 -5.53 18.34
C GLN A 92 11.35 -5.29 17.18
N SER A 93 11.71 -6.33 16.42
CA SER A 93 12.57 -6.28 15.23
C SER A 93 11.99 -5.49 14.03
N ASN A 94 10.67 -5.26 14.00
CA ASN A 94 10.02 -4.60 12.84
C ASN A 94 10.11 -3.06 12.86
N THR A 95 10.54 -2.45 13.98
CA THR A 95 10.58 -0.99 14.16
C THR A 95 11.44 -0.28 13.11
N GLY A 96 12.55 -0.90 12.69
CA GLY A 96 13.44 -0.36 11.65
C GLY A 96 12.85 -0.39 10.24
N ILE A 97 12.00 -1.38 9.94
CA ILE A 97 11.28 -1.47 8.66
C ILE A 97 10.15 -0.43 8.64
N ILE A 98 9.44 -0.28 9.75
CA ILE A 98 8.35 0.68 9.91
C ILE A 98 8.87 2.13 9.78
N SER A 99 9.99 2.49 10.40
CA SER A 99 10.55 3.85 10.29
C SER A 99 10.99 4.20 8.85
N ARG A 100 11.56 3.23 8.13
CA ARG A 100 11.91 3.38 6.70
C ARG A 100 10.66 3.56 5.83
N THR A 101 9.60 2.82 6.14
CA THR A 101 8.30 2.89 5.46
C THR A 101 7.68 4.28 5.60
N ILE A 102 7.63 4.81 6.82
CA ILE A 102 7.10 6.16 7.12
C ILE A 102 7.88 7.24 6.36
N SER A 103 9.22 7.16 6.33
CA SER A 103 10.07 8.11 5.58
C SER A 103 9.81 8.09 4.07
N PHE A 104 9.54 6.93 3.48
CA PHE A 104 9.26 6.81 2.06
C PHE A 104 7.85 7.31 1.71
N CYS A 105 6.85 6.99 2.54
CA CYS A 105 5.48 7.47 2.36
C CYS A 105 5.41 9.01 2.42
N ASN A 106 6.04 9.63 3.43
CA ASN A 106 6.04 11.08 3.60
C ASN A 106 6.73 11.82 2.43
N ARG A 107 7.79 11.24 1.85
CA ARG A 107 8.49 11.84 0.69
C ARG A 107 7.64 11.83 -0.57
N ASN A 108 6.78 10.82 -0.75
CA ASN A 108 5.91 10.70 -1.92
C ASN A 108 4.60 11.47 -1.77
N GLU A 109 4.12 11.69 -0.54
CA GLU A 109 2.95 12.55 -0.27
C GLU A 109 3.24 14.02 -0.65
N LYS A 110 4.44 14.52 -0.33
CA LYS A 110 4.88 15.87 -0.74
C LYS A 110 4.97 16.07 -2.26
N ARG A 111 5.09 14.99 -3.04
CA ARG A 111 5.13 15.04 -4.52
C ARG A 111 3.74 14.90 -5.16
N ALA A 112 2.74 14.42 -4.41
CA ALA A 112 1.38 14.19 -4.90
C ALA A 112 0.40 15.34 -4.57
N GLY A 113 0.88 16.41 -3.93
CA GLY A 113 0.08 17.55 -3.48
C GLY A 113 -0.38 18.54 -4.55
N SER A 114 -0.23 18.24 -5.84
CA SER A 114 -0.76 19.07 -6.94
C SER A 114 -1.80 18.27 -7.73
N GLY A 115 -2.97 18.12 -7.14
CA GLY A 115 -4.10 17.40 -7.75
C GLY A 115 -5.35 17.39 -6.87
N ALA A 116 -5.60 18.47 -6.15
CA ALA A 116 -6.90 18.70 -5.53
C ALA A 116 -7.69 19.66 -6.43
N ALA A 117 -8.72 19.14 -7.09
CA ALA A 117 -9.88 19.92 -7.47
C ALA A 117 -11.12 19.05 -7.23
N LEU A 118 -11.77 19.33 -6.11
CA LEU A 118 -13.21 19.12 -5.95
C LEU A 118 -13.94 19.79 -7.12
N ALA A 119 -14.98 19.16 -7.61
CA ALA A 119 -16.13 19.86 -8.14
C ALA A 119 -17.37 19.03 -7.79
N ASP A 120 -17.96 19.36 -6.63
CA ASP A 120 -19.39 19.23 -6.38
C ASP A 120 -20.07 20.50 -6.93
N ALA A 121 -21.05 20.31 -7.82
CA ALA A 121 -22.28 21.08 -8.05
C ALA A 121 -22.84 20.73 -9.44
#